data_AF-A0A7D9IS69-F1
#
_entry.id   AF-A0A7D9IS69-F1
#
_cell.length_a   1.000
_cell.length_b   1.000
_cell.length_c   1.000
_cell.angle_alpha   90.00
_cell.angle_beta   90.00
_cell.angle_gamma   90.00
#
_symmetry.space_group_name_H-M   'P 1'
#
loop_
_entity.id
_entity.type
_entity.pdbx_description
1 polymer ?
#
loop_
_entity_poly.entity_id
_entity_poly.type
_entity_poly.pdbx_seq_one_letter_code
_entity_poly.pdbx_strand_id
1 'polypeptide(L)'
;MAADDDDESGYRWLNQYEKSWEAIQEDAQGGLQFVDDDFIQRARRRRLLAQPGNIRLGMMRHLYIILDLSKAMEEADLKPSRLFCTLKLLENFIVEYFDQNPISQLGIISTNNKRAEKLSELSGNPRIHASALTQKEKPNVCQGEPSLQNALETAKKSLRQVYV
;
A
#
# COMPACT_ATOMS: atom_id res chain seq x y z
N MET A 1 -44.97 10.95 -51.88
CA MET A 1 -43.63 10.39 -52.12
C MET A 1 -42.96 10.31 -50.77
N ALA A 2 -42.75 9.10 -50.26
CA ALA A 2 -42.03 8.84 -49.03
C ALA A 2 -40.51 8.91 -49.30
N ALA A 3 -39.76 9.38 -48.32
CA ALA A 3 -38.40 8.95 -48.00
C ALA A 3 -38.07 9.44 -46.58
N ASP A 4 -37.89 8.49 -45.67
CA ASP A 4 -37.11 8.61 -44.42
C ASP A 4 -35.72 9.19 -44.70
N ASP A 5 -35.11 9.84 -43.70
CA ASP A 5 -33.98 9.22 -42.99
C ASP A 5 -33.55 10.08 -41.78
N ASP A 6 -33.69 9.45 -40.61
CA ASP A 6 -33.06 9.73 -39.34
C ASP A 6 -31.54 9.95 -39.49
N ASP A 7 -30.97 11.01 -38.90
CA ASP A 7 -29.58 10.97 -38.38
C ASP A 7 -29.17 12.22 -37.57
N GLU A 8 -29.92 12.60 -36.53
CA GLU A 8 -29.39 13.52 -35.51
C GLU A 8 -29.76 13.18 -34.06
N SER A 9 -30.17 11.93 -33.84
CA SER A 9 -30.23 11.33 -32.50
C SER A 9 -29.10 10.32 -32.36
N GLY A 10 -27.85 10.81 -32.41
CA GLY A 10 -26.70 10.01 -32.02
C GLY A 10 -26.97 9.38 -30.65
N TYR A 11 -26.79 8.06 -30.55
CA TYR A 11 -27.09 7.29 -29.35
C TYR A 11 -26.51 7.98 -28.10
N ARG A 12 -27.21 7.94 -26.97
CA ARG A 12 -26.75 8.58 -25.70
C ARG A 12 -25.32 8.21 -25.28
N TRP A 13 -24.79 7.05 -25.71
CA TRP A 13 -23.40 6.63 -25.46
C TRP A 13 -22.36 7.30 -26.38
N LEU A 14 -22.77 7.91 -27.50
CA LEU A 14 -21.93 8.77 -28.34
C LEU A 14 -21.78 10.18 -27.74
N ASN A 15 -22.81 10.69 -27.06
CA ASN A 15 -22.88 12.08 -26.58
C ASN A 15 -22.60 12.27 -25.07
N GLN A 16 -22.47 11.20 -24.28
CA GLN A 16 -22.10 11.27 -22.85
C GLN A 16 -20.70 10.71 -22.56
N TYR A 17 -19.80 10.79 -23.53
CA TYR A 17 -18.39 10.59 -23.21
C TYR A 17 -17.84 11.91 -22.64
N GLU A 18 -17.82 12.05 -21.31
CA GLU A 18 -17.00 13.08 -20.68
C GLU A 18 -15.56 12.83 -21.10
N LYS A 19 -15.05 13.68 -21.99
CA LYS A 19 -13.67 13.63 -22.45
C LYS A 19 -12.76 14.13 -21.34
N SER A 20 -12.54 13.27 -20.34
CA SER A 20 -11.72 13.59 -19.16
C SER A 20 -10.28 14.00 -19.51
N TRP A 21 -9.83 13.73 -20.73
CA TRP A 21 -8.55 14.21 -21.27
C TRP A 21 -8.53 15.68 -21.67
N GLU A 22 -9.67 16.33 -21.93
CA GLU A 22 -9.72 17.77 -22.24
C GLU A 22 -9.42 18.64 -21.00
N ALA A 23 -9.56 18.08 -19.79
CA ALA A 23 -9.23 18.74 -18.53
C ALA A 23 -7.76 18.57 -18.12
N ILE A 24 -6.98 17.75 -18.84
CA ILE A 24 -5.57 17.52 -18.53
C ILE A 24 -4.77 18.67 -19.15
N GLN A 25 -4.25 19.55 -18.30
CA GLN A 25 -3.37 20.64 -18.72
C GLN A 25 -1.93 20.14 -18.82
N GLU A 26 -1.27 20.49 -19.91
CA GLU A 26 0.16 20.27 -20.12
C GLU A 26 0.98 21.33 -19.36
N ASP A 27 2.10 20.91 -18.81
CA ASP A 27 3.07 21.84 -18.21
C ASP A 27 3.82 22.65 -19.29
N ALA A 28 4.65 23.61 -18.86
CA ALA A 28 5.41 24.49 -19.76
C ALA A 28 6.44 23.75 -20.64
N GLN A 29 6.65 22.45 -20.43
CA GLN A 29 7.58 21.59 -21.17
C GLN A 29 6.83 20.51 -21.99
N GLY A 30 5.49 20.55 -22.03
CA GLY A 30 4.65 19.62 -22.78
C GLY A 30 4.41 18.27 -22.10
N GLY A 31 4.70 18.15 -20.79
CA GLY A 31 4.40 16.98 -19.98
C GLY A 31 3.00 17.04 -19.37
N LEU A 32 2.31 15.89 -19.27
CA LEU A 32 1.07 15.80 -18.50
C LEU A 32 1.40 15.90 -17.01
N GLN A 33 0.72 16.79 -16.27
CA GLN A 33 0.95 17.00 -14.85
C GLN A 33 0.37 15.82 -14.04
N PHE A 34 1.19 14.82 -13.75
CA PHE A 34 0.81 13.74 -12.82
C PHE A 34 0.85 14.25 -11.37
N VAL A 35 0.23 13.51 -10.44
CA VAL A 35 0.30 13.83 -9.01
C VAL A 35 1.76 13.76 -8.56
N ASP A 36 2.43 14.92 -8.54
CA ASP A 36 3.82 15.04 -8.11
C ASP A 36 3.99 14.57 -6.66
N ASP A 37 5.16 14.01 -6.35
CA ASP A 37 5.57 13.67 -4.96
C ASP A 37 5.42 14.87 -4.01
N ASP A 38 5.61 16.07 -4.54
CA ASP A 38 5.39 17.36 -3.90
C ASP A 38 3.94 17.57 -3.41
N PHE A 39 2.97 17.15 -4.23
CA PHE A 39 1.56 17.20 -3.87
C PHE A 39 1.26 16.23 -2.71
N ILE A 40 1.82 15.02 -2.77
CA ILE A 40 1.68 14.00 -1.73
C ILE A 40 2.29 14.51 -0.41
N GLN A 41 3.48 15.10 -0.45
CA GLN A 41 4.13 15.69 0.72
C GLN A 41 3.33 16.84 1.32
N ARG A 42 2.79 17.75 0.50
CA ARG A 42 1.92 18.84 0.97
C ARG A 42 0.63 18.31 1.60
N ALA A 43 0.04 17.26 1.05
CA ALA A 43 -1.13 16.61 1.64
C ALA A 43 -0.81 15.96 2.99
N ARG A 44 0.33 15.26 3.12
CA ARG A 44 0.81 14.70 4.40
C ARG A 44 1.01 15.79 5.45
N ARG A 45 1.67 16.91 5.10
CA ARG A 45 1.89 18.04 6.02
C ARG A 45 0.57 18.67 6.50
N ARG A 46 -0.40 18.87 5.60
CA ARG A 46 -1.73 19.37 5.97
C ARG A 46 -2.44 18.47 6.98
N ARG A 47 -2.39 17.14 6.81
CA ARG A 47 -2.97 16.18 7.76
C ARG A 47 -2.31 16.23 9.14
N LEU A 48 -0.99 16.41 9.19
CA LEU A 48 -0.25 16.51 10.44
C LEU A 48 -0.65 17.75 11.24
N LEU A 49 -0.79 18.88 10.55
CA LEU A 49 -1.20 20.17 11.14
C LEU A 49 -2.68 20.19 11.55
N ALA A 50 -3.51 19.38 10.92
CA ALA A 50 -4.93 19.26 11.24
C ALA A 50 -5.20 18.37 12.47
N GLN A 51 -4.18 17.74 13.07
CA GLN A 51 -4.39 16.92 14.26
C GLN A 51 -4.68 17.81 15.48
N PRO A 52 -5.71 17.48 16.28
CA PRO A 52 -6.03 18.22 17.50
C PRO A 52 -4.89 18.08 18.53
N GLY A 53 -4.49 19.20 19.15
CA GLY A 53 -3.54 19.20 20.26
C GLY A 53 -4.13 18.57 21.52
N ASN A 54 -3.29 17.90 22.32
CA ASN A 54 -3.63 17.22 23.59
C ASN A 54 -4.34 15.85 23.51
N ILE A 55 -3.85 14.94 22.67
CA ILE A 55 -4.15 13.50 22.83
C ILE A 55 -2.97 12.84 23.55
N ARG A 56 -3.23 11.92 24.50
CA ARG A 56 -2.18 11.05 25.05
C ARG A 56 -1.64 10.17 23.92
N LEU A 57 -0.48 10.53 23.39
CA LEU A 57 0.16 9.78 22.32
C LEU A 57 0.81 8.51 22.90
N GLY A 58 0.53 7.36 22.30
CA GLY A 58 1.30 6.14 22.53
C GLY A 58 2.70 6.31 21.98
N MET A 59 3.63 6.77 22.83
CA MET A 59 5.03 7.06 22.46
C MET A 59 5.78 5.79 22.07
N MET A 60 5.55 4.69 22.79
CA MET A 60 6.09 3.36 22.44
C MET A 60 5.03 2.55 21.70
N ARG A 61 5.39 2.04 20.53
CA ARG A 61 4.50 1.25 19.68
C ARG A 61 5.15 -0.09 19.34
N HIS A 62 4.36 -1.16 19.45
CA HIS A 62 4.73 -2.50 19.01
C HIS A 62 3.83 -2.84 17.82
N LEU A 63 4.38 -2.71 16.61
CA LEU A 63 3.64 -2.86 15.36
C LEU A 63 3.93 -4.21 14.72
N TYR A 64 2.88 -4.95 14.34
CA TYR A 64 3.00 -6.09 13.44
C TYR A 64 2.42 -5.75 12.07
N ILE A 65 3.19 -6.04 11.02
CA ILE A 65 2.74 -5.99 9.64
C ILE A 65 2.46 -7.42 9.18
N ILE A 66 1.25 -7.65 8.66
CA ILE A 66 0.87 -8.91 8.05
C ILE A 66 0.90 -8.72 6.54
N LEU A 67 1.85 -9.36 5.87
CA LEU A 67 2.05 -9.33 4.43
C LEU A 67 1.33 -10.52 3.77
N ASP A 68 0.41 -10.24 2.85
CA ASP A 68 -0.17 -11.29 2.02
C ASP A 68 0.86 -11.76 0.97
N LEU A 69 1.08 -13.07 0.90
CA LEU A 69 1.89 -13.78 -0.09
C LEU A 69 1.03 -14.88 -0.76
N SER A 70 -0.27 -14.67 -0.90
CA SER A 70 -1.18 -15.54 -1.65
C SER A 70 -1.06 -15.34 -3.16
N LYS A 71 -1.68 -16.23 -3.94
CA LYS A 71 -1.68 -16.12 -5.42
C LYS A 71 -2.24 -14.79 -5.94
N ALA A 72 -3.15 -14.16 -5.20
CA ALA A 72 -3.74 -12.87 -5.58
C ALA A 72 -2.71 -11.74 -5.69
N MET A 73 -1.53 -11.89 -5.07
CA MET A 73 -0.47 -10.90 -5.08
C MET A 73 0.45 -10.98 -6.32
N GLU A 74 0.28 -12.01 -7.16
CA GLU A 74 0.99 -12.12 -8.44
C GLU A 74 0.35 -11.29 -9.56
N GLU A 75 -0.89 -10.84 -9.36
CA GLU A 75 -1.62 -10.04 -10.34
C GLU A 75 -0.90 -8.71 -10.65
N ALA A 76 -0.95 -8.31 -11.93
CA ALA A 76 -0.20 -7.18 -12.48
C ALA A 76 -1.02 -5.88 -12.57
N ASP A 77 -1.94 -5.67 -11.62
CA ASP A 77 -2.74 -4.45 -11.50
C ASP A 77 -1.88 -3.23 -11.14
N LEU A 78 -0.87 -3.46 -10.30
CA LEU A 78 0.20 -2.53 -10.00
C LEU A 78 1.46 -3.04 -10.69
N LYS A 79 2.22 -2.16 -11.33
CA LYS A 79 3.42 -2.56 -12.08
C LYS A 79 4.61 -2.80 -11.14
N PRO A 80 5.41 -3.86 -11.35
CA PRO A 80 5.19 -5.01 -12.23
C PRO A 80 4.17 -6.03 -11.70
N SER A 81 4.03 -6.16 -10.37
CA SER A 81 3.00 -6.95 -9.69
C SER A 81 2.57 -6.28 -8.38
N ARG A 82 1.40 -6.68 -7.84
CA ARG A 82 0.93 -6.23 -6.51
C ARG A 82 1.96 -6.50 -5.42
N LEU A 83 2.59 -7.68 -5.43
CA LEU A 83 3.66 -8.02 -4.48
C LEU A 83 4.82 -7.03 -4.57
N PHE A 84 5.38 -6.84 -5.77
CA PHE A 84 6.56 -6.01 -5.93
C PHE A 84 6.30 -4.56 -5.49
N CYS A 85 5.15 -4.01 -5.88
CA CYS A 85 4.74 -2.68 -5.46
C CYS A 85 4.61 -2.59 -3.93
N THR A 86 3.97 -3.59 -3.30
CA THR A 86 3.79 -3.65 -1.85
C THR A 86 5.14 -3.71 -1.13
N LEU A 87 6.08 -4.56 -1.57
CA LEU A 87 7.40 -4.68 -0.95
C LEU A 87 8.17 -3.37 -1.00
N LYS A 88 8.19 -2.67 -2.15
CA LYS A 88 8.89 -1.39 -2.30
C LYS A 88 8.29 -0.28 -1.43
N LEU A 89 6.97 -0.18 -1.39
CA LEU A 89 6.28 0.77 -0.51
C LEU A 89 6.54 0.45 0.97
N LEU A 90 6.64 -0.83 1.30
CA LEU A 90 6.89 -1.29 2.66
C LEU A 90 8.32 -1.03 3.13
N GLU A 91 9.31 -1.19 2.25
CA GLU A 91 10.71 -0.80 2.52
C GLU A 91 10.80 0.69 2.87
N ASN A 92 10.16 1.56 2.07
CA ASN A 92 10.10 2.99 2.35
C ASN A 92 9.34 3.30 3.65
N PHE A 93 8.21 2.63 3.87
CA PHE A 93 7.43 2.77 5.10
C PHE A 93 8.24 2.44 6.34
N ILE A 94 9.06 1.38 6.32
CA ILE A 94 9.87 0.99 7.49
C ILE A 94 10.85 2.10 7.85
N VAL A 95 11.53 2.68 6.86
CA VAL A 95 12.47 3.79 7.08
C VAL A 95 11.72 5.00 7.65
N GLU A 96 10.66 5.45 6.98
CA GLU A 96 9.84 6.58 7.44
C GLU A 96 9.26 6.33 8.84
N TYR A 97 8.85 5.10 9.14
CA TYR A 97 8.26 4.73 10.43
C TYR A 97 9.26 4.87 11.57
N PHE A 98 10.49 4.37 11.40
CA PHE A 98 11.52 4.46 12.44
C PHE A 98 12.07 5.89 12.58
N ASP A 99 12.12 6.67 11.49
CA ASP A 99 12.48 8.09 11.55
C ASP A 99 11.48 8.90 12.40
N GLN A 100 10.18 8.60 12.28
CA GLN A 100 9.14 9.27 13.06
C GLN A 100 8.94 8.65 14.46
N ASN A 101 9.32 7.39 14.67
CA ASN A 101 9.06 6.65 15.91
C ASN A 101 10.32 5.87 16.37
N PRO A 102 11.37 6.54 16.86
CA PRO A 102 12.69 5.91 17.12
C PRO A 102 12.70 4.86 18.24
N ILE A 103 11.72 4.89 19.14
CA ILE A 103 11.59 3.95 20.28
C ILE A 103 10.55 2.85 20.03
N SER A 104 9.99 2.77 18.83
CA SER A 104 9.02 1.74 18.48
C SER A 104 9.70 0.45 18.02
N GLN A 105 8.95 -0.64 18.03
CA GLN A 105 9.39 -1.93 17.51
C GLN A 105 8.42 -2.40 16.43
N LEU A 106 8.97 -3.09 15.43
CA LEU A 106 8.25 -3.59 14.27
C LEU A 106 8.50 -5.08 14.11
N GLY A 107 7.50 -5.83 13.68
CA GLY A 107 7.63 -7.24 13.31
C GLY A 107 6.87 -7.51 12.01
N ILE A 108 7.33 -8.47 11.22
CA ILE A 108 6.69 -8.81 9.94
C ILE A 108 6.30 -10.28 9.95
N ILE A 109 5.05 -10.53 9.63
CA ILE A 109 4.47 -11.86 9.44
C ILE A 109 4.00 -11.93 7.99
N SER A 110 4.33 -13.00 7.27
CA SER A 110 3.69 -13.28 5.99
C SER A 110 2.61 -14.33 6.13
N THR A 111 1.64 -14.30 5.23
CA THR A 111 0.65 -15.35 5.13
C THR A 111 0.54 -15.88 3.70
N ASN A 112 0.64 -17.20 3.58
CA ASN A 112 0.50 -17.94 2.33
C ASN A 112 0.12 -19.38 2.64
N ASN A 113 -0.45 -20.08 1.66
CA ASN A 113 -0.83 -21.48 1.77
C ASN A 113 -1.56 -21.86 3.08
N LYS A 114 -2.50 -21.00 3.50
CA LYS A 114 -3.32 -21.12 4.73
C LYS A 114 -2.51 -21.12 6.03
N ARG A 115 -1.25 -20.69 5.98
CA ARG A 115 -0.33 -20.61 7.12
C ARG A 115 0.15 -19.18 7.32
N ALA A 116 0.72 -18.94 8.49
CA ALA A 116 1.42 -17.70 8.81
C ALA A 116 2.86 -18.03 9.21
N GLU A 117 3.79 -17.28 8.66
CA GLU A 117 5.22 -17.40 8.90
C GLU A 117 5.74 -16.06 9.41
N LYS A 118 6.53 -16.07 10.48
CA LYS A 118 7.16 -14.84 10.97
C LYS A 118 8.44 -14.57 10.17
N LEU A 119 8.44 -13.50 9.38
CA LEU A 119 9.58 -13.11 8.54
C LEU A 119 10.64 -12.33 9.30
N SER A 120 10.22 -11.51 10.26
CA SER A 120 11.12 -10.83 11.18
C SER A 120 10.50 -10.77 12.57
N GLU A 121 11.34 -11.02 13.57
CA GLU A 121 10.99 -10.86 14.97
C GLU A 121 10.72 -9.39 15.31
N LEU A 122 10.00 -9.16 16.42
CA LEU A 122 9.73 -7.82 16.90
C LEU A 122 11.05 -7.14 17.29
N SER A 123 11.47 -6.12 16.55
CA SER A 123 12.77 -5.48 16.73
C SER A 123 12.72 -3.98 16.44
N GLY A 124 13.67 -3.23 16.98
CA GLY A 124 13.86 -1.81 16.67
C GLY A 124 14.84 -1.55 15.52
N ASN A 125 15.34 -2.59 14.85
CA ASN A 125 16.38 -2.44 13.83
C ASN A 125 15.77 -2.49 12.42
N PRO A 126 15.66 -1.34 11.70
CA PRO A 126 15.05 -1.30 10.37
C PRO A 126 15.75 -2.21 9.35
N ARG A 127 17.07 -2.44 9.48
CA ARG A 127 17.84 -3.25 8.53
C ARG A 127 17.41 -4.72 8.52
N ILE A 128 17.00 -5.25 9.67
CA ILE A 128 16.53 -6.64 9.78
C ILE A 128 15.22 -6.79 8.99
N HIS A 129 14.31 -5.83 9.14
CA HIS A 129 13.03 -5.83 8.45
C HIS A 129 13.19 -5.63 6.94
N ALA A 130 14.01 -4.67 6.51
CA ALA A 130 14.30 -4.46 5.10
C ALA A 130 14.92 -5.70 4.44
N SER A 131 15.91 -6.33 5.08
CA SER A 131 16.52 -7.56 4.55
C SER A 131 15.51 -8.71 4.42
N ALA A 132 14.57 -8.84 5.35
CA ALA A 132 13.51 -9.84 5.27
C ALA A 132 12.56 -9.60 4.08
N LEU A 133 12.29 -8.35 3.73
CA LEU A 133 11.47 -8.00 2.56
C LEU A 133 12.19 -8.29 1.25
N THR A 134 13.46 -7.90 1.13
CA THR A 134 14.28 -8.16 -0.07
C THR A 134 14.36 -9.66 -0.39
N GLN A 135 14.39 -10.53 0.64
CA GLN A 135 14.37 -11.98 0.44
C GLN A 135 13.07 -12.50 -0.21
N LYS A 136 11.95 -11.76 -0.09
CA LYS A 136 10.64 -12.10 -0.65
C LYS A 136 10.39 -11.49 -2.03
N GLU A 137 11.33 -10.74 -2.59
CA GLU A 137 11.27 -10.24 -3.98
C GLU A 137 11.50 -11.32 -5.05
N LYS A 138 11.87 -12.53 -4.64
CA LYS A 138 12.12 -13.65 -5.56
C LYS A 138 10.83 -14.04 -6.30
N PRO A 139 10.93 -14.52 -7.55
CA PRO A 139 9.77 -15.05 -8.27
C PRO A 139 9.19 -16.30 -7.59
N ASN A 140 7.89 -16.54 -7.76
CA ASN A 140 7.14 -17.72 -7.27
C ASN A 140 7.03 -17.87 -5.74
N VAL A 141 7.16 -16.76 -5.01
CA VAL A 141 6.98 -16.71 -3.55
C VAL A 141 5.49 -16.76 -3.16
N CYS A 142 4.61 -16.28 -4.04
CA CYS A 142 3.19 -16.19 -3.79
C CYS A 142 2.47 -17.52 -4.03
N GLN A 143 1.89 -18.12 -3.00
CA GLN A 143 1.29 -19.44 -3.11
C GLN A 143 0.05 -19.62 -2.22
N GLY A 144 -0.91 -20.39 -2.72
CA GLY A 144 -2.14 -20.72 -2.01
C GLY A 144 -2.96 -19.49 -1.61
N GLU A 145 -3.65 -19.61 -0.48
CA GLU A 145 -4.56 -18.61 0.08
C GLU A 145 -3.99 -18.02 1.39
N PRO A 146 -4.36 -16.79 1.76
CA PRO A 146 -3.96 -16.21 3.04
C PRO A 146 -4.72 -16.86 4.21
N SER A 147 -4.16 -16.76 5.43
CA SER A 147 -4.78 -17.15 6.69
C SER A 147 -4.57 -16.06 7.73
N LEU A 148 -5.55 -15.17 7.80
CA LEU A 148 -5.53 -14.04 8.73
C LEU A 148 -5.58 -14.52 10.19
N GLN A 149 -6.34 -15.57 10.49
CA GLN A 149 -6.43 -16.11 11.85
C GLN A 149 -5.06 -16.56 12.38
N ASN A 150 -4.32 -17.36 11.61
CA ASN A 150 -2.99 -17.85 12.02
C ASN A 150 -1.99 -16.69 12.19
N ALA A 151 -2.07 -15.67 11.33
CA ALA A 151 -1.21 -14.49 11.41
C ALA A 151 -1.51 -13.68 12.68
N LEU A 152 -2.80 -13.45 12.99
CA LEU A 152 -3.22 -12.76 14.20
C LEU A 152 -2.89 -13.53 15.47
N GLU A 153 -3.03 -14.86 15.48
CA GLU A 153 -2.64 -15.70 16.62
C GLU A 153 -1.13 -15.63 16.88
N THR A 154 -0.32 -15.64 15.81
CA THR A 154 1.14 -15.48 15.90
C THR A 154 1.52 -14.10 16.46
N ALA A 155 0.92 -13.04 15.93
CA ALA A 155 1.12 -11.67 16.41
C ALA A 155 0.70 -11.53 17.88
N LYS A 156 -0.48 -12.04 18.24
CA LYS A 156 -1.01 -12.03 19.62
C LYS A 156 -0.07 -12.73 20.59
N LYS A 157 0.44 -13.92 20.23
CA LYS A 157 1.38 -14.67 21.08
C LYS A 157 2.65 -13.87 21.35
N SER A 158 3.19 -13.21 20.33
CA SER A 158 4.41 -12.40 20.46
C SER A 158 4.18 -11.12 21.25
N LEU A 159 3.10 -10.39 20.95
CA LEU A 159 2.74 -9.17 21.67
C LEU A 159 2.44 -9.44 23.15
N ARG A 160 1.85 -10.59 23.49
CA ARG A 160 1.59 -10.95 24.89
C ARG A 160 2.87 -11.00 25.73
N GLN A 161 4.02 -11.37 25.14
CA GLN A 161 5.29 -11.41 25.88
C GLN A 161 5.87 -10.04 26.18
N VAL A 162 5.40 -8.99 25.49
CA VAL A 162 5.86 -7.61 25.66
C VAL A 162 5.07 -6.86 26.73
N TYR A 163 3.82 -7.27 26.95
CA TYR A 163 2.90 -6.65 27.91
C TYR A 163 2.84 -7.38 29.27
N VAL A 164 3.70 -8.38 29.49
CA VAL A 164 3.88 -9.08 30.76
C VAL A 164 5.20 -8.61 31.37
#